data_AF-A0A1H5RU88-F1
#
_entry.id   AF-A0A1H5RU88-F1
#
_cell.length_a   1.000
_cell.length_b   1.000
_cell.length_c   1.000
_cell.angle_alpha   90.00
_cell.angle_beta   90.00
_cell.angle_gamma   90.00
#
_symmetry.space_group_name_H-M   'P 1'
#
loop_
_entity.id
_entity.type
_entity.pdbx_description
1 polymer ?
#
loop_
_entity_poly.entity_id
_entity_poly.type
_entity_poly.pdbx_seq_one_letter_code
_entity_poly.pdbx_strand_id
1 'polypeptide(L)'
;MTGKWRLLLSAVVCLVAIGSAFHFLVMERHWVPDSGIRVVEQGNDEGGRDWVIRLYQSDRRHHWQVSGKGYAVAIDRLGKDSFSLDIAYGSSGDGRHRIRQQVRLHEGPTLVAAFAAGPSGAGDTRVIVDRVK
;
A
#
# COMPACT_ATOMS: atom_id res chain seq x y z
N MET A 1 -36.59 7.81 -39.97
CA MET A 1 -36.50 7.39 -38.55
C MET A 1 -35.29 6.48 -38.25
N THR A 2 -34.24 6.45 -39.09
CA THR A 2 -33.13 5.46 -39.00
C THR A 2 -31.86 5.95 -38.28
N GLY A 3 -31.69 7.26 -38.09
CA GLY A 3 -30.47 7.82 -37.45
C GLY A 3 -30.51 7.88 -35.92
N LYS A 4 -31.70 8.07 -35.32
CA LYS A 4 -31.88 8.22 -33.86
C LYS A 4 -31.43 6.98 -33.07
N TRP A 5 -31.73 5.78 -33.59
CA TRP A 5 -31.34 4.52 -32.94
C TRP A 5 -29.82 4.29 -32.93
N ARG A 6 -29.11 4.70 -33.99
CA ARG A 6 -27.64 4.56 -34.08
C ARG A 6 -26.93 5.53 -33.14
N LEU A 7 -27.48 6.75 -32.98
CA LEU A 7 -26.98 7.73 -32.00
C LEU A 7 -27.19 7.26 -30.56
N LEU A 8 -28.36 6.68 -30.26
CA LEU A 8 -28.64 6.11 -28.95
C LEU A 8 -27.70 4.92 -28.64
N LEU A 9 -27.48 4.03 -29.61
CA LEU A 9 -26.53 2.92 -29.45
C LEU A 9 -25.10 3.42 -29.20
N SER A 10 -24.65 4.44 -29.96
CA SER A 10 -23.33 5.03 -29.76
C SER A 10 -23.19 5.69 -28.39
N ALA A 11 -24.22 6.38 -27.91
CA ALA A 11 -24.22 7.02 -26.60
C ALA A 11 -24.13 5.99 -25.46
N VAL A 12 -24.86 4.88 -25.58
CA VAL A 12 -24.81 3.78 -24.61
C VAL A 12 -23.43 3.13 -24.58
N VAL A 13 -22.83 2.86 -25.75
CA VAL A 13 -21.47 2.29 -25.83
C VAL A 13 -20.43 3.22 -25.21
N CYS A 14 -20.51 4.54 -25.46
CA CYS A 14 -19.62 5.51 -24.82
C CYS A 14 -19.79 5.55 -23.29
N LEU A 15 -21.03 5.50 -22.78
CA LEU A 15 -21.29 5.46 -21.34
C LEU A 15 -20.73 4.20 -20.69
N VAL A 16 -20.88 3.04 -21.34
CA VAL A 16 -20.30 1.77 -20.85
C VAL A 16 -18.78 1.85 -20.86
N ALA A 17 -18.16 2.37 -21.93
CA ALA A 17 -16.70 2.52 -22.01
C ALA A 17 -16.15 3.45 -20.92
N ILE A 18 -16.82 4.59 -20.68
CA ILE A 18 -16.44 5.53 -19.62
C ILE A 18 -16.65 4.87 -18.24
N GLY A 19 -17.76 4.17 -18.03
CA GLY A 19 -18.03 3.45 -16.79
C GLY A 19 -17.01 2.35 -16.51
N SER A 20 -16.59 1.58 -17.52
CA SER A 20 -15.56 0.56 -17.40
C SER A 20 -14.17 1.16 -17.15
N ALA A 21 -13.83 2.24 -17.86
CA ALA A 21 -12.56 2.94 -17.64
C ALA A 21 -12.51 3.59 -16.25
N PHE A 22 -13.60 4.19 -15.79
CA PHE A 22 -13.73 4.73 -14.44
C PHE A 22 -13.64 3.63 -13.39
N HIS A 23 -14.33 2.50 -13.59
CA HIS A 23 -14.24 1.35 -12.70
C HIS A 23 -12.79 0.86 -12.62
N PHE A 24 -12.11 0.61 -13.74
CA PHE A 24 -10.71 0.17 -13.72
C PHE A 24 -9.77 1.22 -13.10
N LEU A 25 -9.77 2.46 -13.57
CA LEU A 25 -8.81 3.48 -13.13
C LEU A 25 -9.04 3.96 -11.70
N VAL A 26 -10.28 4.04 -11.25
CA VAL A 26 -10.60 4.55 -9.91
C VAL A 26 -10.60 3.41 -8.90
N MET A 27 -11.20 2.26 -9.20
CA MET A 27 -11.18 1.12 -8.27
C MET A 27 -9.76 0.57 -8.10
N GLU A 28 -8.99 0.31 -9.16
CA GLU A 28 -7.64 -0.24 -8.96
C GLU A 28 -6.70 0.72 -8.23
N ARG A 29 -6.89 2.03 -8.40
CA ARG A 29 -6.00 3.06 -7.84
C ARG A 29 -6.40 3.53 -6.44
N HIS A 30 -7.68 3.37 -6.07
CA HIS A 30 -8.26 3.87 -4.81
C HIS A 30 -8.96 2.81 -3.97
N TRP A 31 -8.87 1.52 -4.31
CA TRP A 31 -9.34 0.48 -3.38
C TRP A 31 -8.56 0.62 -2.06
N VAL A 32 -9.21 1.28 -1.11
CA VAL A 32 -8.93 1.17 0.32
C VAL A 32 -9.72 -0.06 0.72
N PRO A 33 -9.10 -1.24 0.83
CA PRO A 33 -9.83 -2.41 1.25
C PRO A 33 -10.37 -2.17 2.67
N ASP A 34 -11.68 -2.41 2.88
CA ASP A 34 -12.36 -2.36 4.19
C ASP A 34 -11.63 -3.19 5.28
N SER A 35 -10.78 -4.13 4.84
CA SER A 35 -9.73 -4.77 5.64
C SER A 35 -8.54 -5.08 4.73
N GLY A 36 -7.36 -4.52 5.02
CA GLY A 36 -6.22 -4.72 4.13
C GLY A 36 -4.98 -3.93 4.49
N ILE A 37 -4.03 -3.91 3.57
CA ILE A 37 -2.73 -3.30 3.77
C ILE A 37 -2.37 -2.46 2.54
N ARG A 38 -1.88 -1.25 2.77
CA ARG A 38 -1.45 -0.33 1.72
C ARG A 38 -0.03 0.11 2.01
N VAL A 39 0.83 0.08 1.00
CA VAL A 39 2.21 0.52 1.10
C VAL A 39 2.39 1.76 0.25
N VAL A 40 2.91 2.82 0.85
CA VAL A 40 3.22 4.09 0.18
C VAL A 40 4.68 4.41 0.45
N GLU A 41 5.43 4.70 -0.60
CA GLU A 41 6.77 5.25 -0.52
C GLU A 41 6.66 6.77 -0.68
N GLN A 42 7.19 7.53 0.28
CA GLN A 42 7.21 8.99 0.26
C GLN A 42 8.63 9.49 0.54
N GLY A 43 9.03 10.60 -0.08
CA GLY A 43 10.26 11.30 0.34
C GLY A 43 10.07 11.91 1.72
N ASN A 44 11.13 11.94 2.53
CA ASN A 44 11.11 12.66 3.81
C ASN A 44 11.92 13.96 3.74
N ASP A 45 11.70 14.84 4.73
CA ASP A 45 12.27 16.19 4.78
C ASP A 45 13.81 16.19 4.87
N GLU A 46 14.41 15.06 5.26
CA GLU A 46 15.85 14.84 5.37
C GLU A 46 16.47 14.34 4.04
N GLY A 47 15.68 14.28 2.95
CA GLY A 47 16.10 13.78 1.65
C GLY A 47 16.16 12.25 1.55
N GLY A 48 15.63 11.56 2.56
CA GLY A 48 15.47 10.11 2.64
C GLY A 48 14.10 9.63 2.16
N ARG A 49 13.75 8.40 2.55
CA ARG A 49 12.52 7.74 2.11
C ARG A 49 11.78 7.08 3.26
N ASP A 50 10.49 7.36 3.37
CA ASP A 50 9.61 6.65 4.28
C ASP A 50 8.75 5.65 3.54
N TRP A 51 8.81 4.40 4.00
CA TRP A 51 7.89 3.34 3.64
C TRP A 51 6.75 3.33 4.67
N VAL A 52 5.63 3.92 4.30
CA VAL A 52 4.42 3.99 5.13
C VAL A 52 3.50 2.83 4.78
N ILE A 53 3.35 1.91 5.72
CA ILE A 53 2.49 0.74 5.63
C ILE A 53 1.22 1.03 6.44
N ARG A 54 0.13 1.38 5.76
CA ARG A 54 -1.18 1.52 6.40
C ARG A 54 -1.82 0.15 6.56
N LEU A 55 -2.11 -0.21 7.80
CA LEU A 55 -2.75 -1.45 8.19
C LEU A 55 -4.19 -1.15 8.58
N TYR A 56 -5.13 -1.47 7.69
CA TYR A 56 -6.57 -1.35 7.93
C TYR A 56 -7.06 -2.60 8.64
N GLN A 57 -7.41 -2.43 9.91
CA GLN A 57 -7.77 -3.53 10.78
C GLN A 57 -9.25 -3.89 10.62
N SER A 58 -9.53 -5.20 10.66
CA SER A 58 -10.89 -5.73 10.84
C SER A 58 -10.83 -6.83 11.90
N ASP A 59 -11.88 -6.95 12.71
CA ASP A 59 -11.94 -7.92 13.81
C ASP A 59 -11.82 -9.38 13.37
N ARG A 60 -12.07 -9.67 12.09
CA ARG A 60 -12.02 -11.03 11.54
C ARG A 60 -10.69 -11.39 10.89
N ARG A 61 -9.81 -10.41 10.62
CA ARG A 61 -8.59 -10.62 9.86
C ARG A 61 -7.38 -10.63 10.80
N HIS A 62 -6.58 -11.68 10.70
CA HIS A 62 -5.36 -11.88 11.48
C HIS A 62 -4.10 -11.93 10.62
N HIS A 63 -4.25 -11.88 9.30
CA HIS A 63 -3.14 -11.95 8.35
C HIS A 63 -3.35 -10.96 7.21
N TRP A 64 -2.31 -10.21 6.88
CA TRP A 64 -2.26 -9.27 5.77
C TRP A 64 -1.01 -9.53 4.96
N GLN A 65 -1.16 -9.55 3.64
CA GLN A 65 -0.04 -9.72 2.73
C GLN A 65 -0.24 -8.86 1.49
N VAL A 66 0.83 -8.19 1.05
CA VAL A 66 0.86 -7.43 -0.19
C VAL A 66 2.27 -7.44 -0.76
N SER A 67 2.38 -7.46 -2.08
CA SER A 67 3.65 -7.33 -2.78
C SER A 67 3.50 -6.41 -3.97
N GLY A 68 4.54 -5.65 -4.26
CA GLY A 68 4.60 -4.78 -5.41
C GLY A 68 6.03 -4.67 -5.93
N LYS A 69 6.25 -3.72 -6.84
CA LYS A 69 7.58 -3.47 -7.38
C LYS A 69 8.49 -2.95 -6.26
N GLY A 70 9.49 -3.75 -5.89
CA GLY A 70 10.48 -3.37 -4.86
C GLY A 70 10.02 -3.55 -3.42
N TYR A 71 8.88 -4.20 -3.15
CA TYR A 71 8.47 -4.52 -1.79
C TYR A 71 7.61 -5.79 -1.68
N ALA A 72 7.67 -6.43 -0.52
CA ALA A 72 6.75 -7.47 -0.09
C ALA A 72 6.54 -7.35 1.42
N VAL A 73 5.29 -7.32 1.87
CA VAL A 73 4.93 -7.15 3.28
C VAL A 73 3.98 -8.27 3.66
N ALA A 74 4.28 -8.94 4.76
CA ALA A 74 3.38 -9.84 5.47
C ALA A 74 3.30 -9.40 6.94
N ILE A 75 2.09 -9.31 7.48
CA ILE A 75 1.81 -8.95 8.86
C ILE A 75 0.82 -9.96 9.43
N ASP A 76 1.15 -10.52 10.59
CA ASP A 76 0.27 -11.41 11.34
C ASP A 76 -0.09 -10.79 12.68
N ARG A 77 -1.38 -10.82 13.05
CA ARG A 77 -1.85 -10.44 14.38
C ARG A 77 -1.73 -11.63 15.31
N LEU A 78 -0.83 -11.51 16.29
CA LEU A 78 -0.58 -12.51 17.32
C LEU A 78 -1.46 -12.29 18.57
N GLY A 79 -1.95 -11.07 18.78
CA GLY A 79 -2.79 -10.72 19.93
C GLY A 79 -3.51 -9.39 19.74
N LYS A 80 -4.04 -8.81 20.83
CA LYS A 80 -4.80 -7.55 20.74
C LYS A 80 -4.01 -6.44 20.02
N ASP A 81 -2.76 -6.24 20.45
CA ASP A 81 -1.84 -5.21 19.93
C ASP A 81 -0.47 -5.82 19.52
N SER A 82 -0.33 -7.15 19.48
CA SER A 82 0.92 -7.84 19.14
C SER A 82 0.89 -8.34 17.70
N PHE A 83 1.95 -8.06 16.95
CA PHE A 83 2.04 -8.36 15.52
C PHE A 83 3.41 -8.93 15.16
N SER A 84 3.43 -9.91 14.25
CA SER A 84 4.62 -10.35 13.54
C SER A 84 4.72 -9.60 12.23
N LEU A 85 5.89 -9.02 11.94
CA LEU A 85 6.17 -8.31 10.70
C LEU A 85 7.21 -9.09 9.90
N ASP A 86 6.96 -9.30 8.61
CA ASP A 86 7.94 -9.70 7.62
C ASP A 86 7.85 -8.73 6.44
N ILE A 87 8.74 -7.74 6.42
CA ILE A 87 8.75 -6.63 5.46
C ILE A 87 10.05 -6.70 4.67
N ALA A 88 9.96 -6.92 3.36
CA ALA A 88 11.07 -6.78 2.44
C ALA A 88 10.86 -5.54 1.56
N TYR A 89 11.88 -4.71 1.41
CA TYR A 89 11.84 -3.49 0.60
C TYR A 89 13.19 -3.22 -0.07
N GLY A 90 13.19 -2.44 -1.15
CA GLY A 90 14.37 -2.08 -1.92
C GLY A 90 14.27 -2.49 -3.40
N SER A 91 14.99 -1.76 -4.24
CA SER A 91 15.08 -1.96 -5.68
C SER A 91 16.28 -2.84 -6.06
N SER A 92 16.24 -3.40 -7.27
CA SER A 92 17.35 -4.19 -7.83
C SER A 92 18.55 -3.28 -8.12
N GLY A 93 19.39 -3.02 -7.11
CA GLY A 93 20.59 -2.19 -7.21
C GLY A 93 21.23 -1.91 -5.85
N ASP A 94 20.43 -1.48 -4.87
CA ASP A 94 20.89 -1.10 -3.51
C ASP A 94 20.89 -2.28 -2.52
N GLY A 95 20.43 -3.45 -2.97
CA GLY A 95 20.19 -4.61 -2.11
C GLY A 95 18.77 -4.64 -1.54
N ARG A 96 18.21 -5.85 -1.42
CA ARG A 96 16.88 -6.03 -0.83
C ARG A 96 17.01 -6.15 0.68
N HIS A 97 16.44 -5.18 1.40
CA HIS A 97 16.40 -5.21 2.86
C HIS A 97 15.22 -6.04 3.34
N ARG A 98 15.36 -6.66 4.50
CA ARG A 98 14.30 -7.44 5.14
C ARG A 98 14.26 -7.22 6.64
N ILE A 99 13.08 -6.88 7.13
CA ILE A 99 12.75 -6.72 8.54
C ILE A 99 11.88 -7.90 8.94
N ARG A 100 12.32 -8.64 9.96
CA ARG A 100 11.54 -9.71 10.59
C ARG A 100 11.56 -9.52 12.09
N GLN A 101 10.43 -9.15 12.67
CA GLN A 101 10.33 -8.90 14.11
C GLN A 101 8.89 -8.99 14.61
N GLN A 102 8.75 -9.25 15.90
CA GLN A 102 7.47 -9.09 16.60
C GLN A 102 7.46 -7.74 17.31
N VAL A 103 6.37 -6.99 17.13
CA VAL A 103 6.21 -5.65 17.69
C VAL A 103 4.86 -5.50 18.35
N ARG A 104 4.75 -4.48 19.21
CA ARG A 104 3.46 -3.97 19.65
C ARG A 104 3.11 -2.76 18.80
N LEU A 105 1.96 -2.81 18.12
CA LEU A 105 1.46 -1.68 17.33
C LEU A 105 0.23 -1.12 18.04
N HIS A 106 0.26 0.17 18.36
CA HIS A 106 -0.91 0.92 18.81
C HIS A 106 -1.62 1.56 17.61
N GLU A 107 -2.78 2.19 17.82
CA GLU A 107 -3.44 2.97 16.76
C GLU A 107 -2.57 4.17 16.38
N GLY A 108 -2.47 4.43 15.07
CA GLY A 108 -1.62 5.47 14.50
C GLY A 108 -0.23 4.99 14.04
N PRO A 109 0.64 5.94 13.64
CA PRO A 109 1.94 5.66 13.07
C PRO A 109 2.93 5.17 14.11
N THR A 110 3.57 4.03 13.84
CA THR A 110 4.65 3.45 14.64
C THR A 110 5.88 3.26 13.78
N LEU A 111 7.01 3.87 14.17
CA LEU A 111 8.31 3.61 13.53
C LEU A 111 8.78 2.20 13.92
N VAL A 112 8.93 1.31 12.94
CA VAL A 112 9.36 -0.08 13.19
C VAL A 112 10.81 -0.32 12.82
N ALA A 113 11.37 0.50 11.93
CA ALA A 113 12.79 0.48 11.61
C ALA A 113 13.23 1.81 10.97
N ALA A 114 14.49 2.17 11.17
CA ALA A 114 15.16 3.27 10.51
C ALA A 114 16.57 2.82 10.13
N PHE A 115 17.01 3.18 8.93
CA PHE A 115 18.30 2.80 8.39
C PHE A 115 18.97 4.04 7.84
N ALA A 116 20.24 4.19 8.19
CA ALA A 116 21.04 5.31 7.70
C ALA A 116 21.06 5.33 6.16
N ALA A 117 21.16 6.54 5.61
CA ALA A 117 21.46 6.78 4.21
C ALA A 117 22.47 5.77 3.66
N GLY A 118 22.11 5.11 2.55
CA GLY A 118 23.07 4.32 1.78
C GLY A 118 24.22 5.21 1.25
N PRO A 119 25.29 4.63 0.69
CA PRO A 119 26.49 5.36 0.24
C PRO A 119 26.21 6.46 -0.81
N SER A 120 25.01 6.51 -1.39
CA SER A 120 24.54 7.57 -2.29
C SER A 120 24.13 8.87 -1.60
N GLY A 121 24.13 8.95 -0.26
CA GLY A 121 23.86 10.17 0.50
C GLY A 121 22.39 10.64 0.48
N ALA A 122 21.47 9.81 -0.01
CA ALA A 122 20.04 10.04 0.16
C ALA A 122 19.69 9.73 1.62
N GLY A 123 19.03 10.65 2.33
CA GLY A 123 18.78 10.58 3.78
C GLY A 123 18.14 9.28 4.28
N ASP A 124 17.91 9.21 5.60
CA ASP A 124 17.53 7.95 6.25
C ASP A 124 16.27 7.32 5.66
N THR A 125 16.32 5.99 5.50
CA THR A 125 15.16 5.20 5.11
C THR A 125 14.43 4.72 6.34
N ARG A 126 13.16 5.09 6.47
CA ARG A 126 12.31 4.72 7.61
C ARG A 126 11.19 3.79 7.16
N VAL A 127 10.82 2.86 8.02
CA VAL A 127 9.66 1.99 7.83
C VAL A 127 8.68 2.26 8.96
N ILE A 128 7.48 2.71 8.59
CA ILE A 128 6.43 3.13 9.51
C ILE A 128 5.21 2.27 9.26
N VAL A 129 4.67 1.66 10.31
CA VAL A 129 3.38 0.96 10.25
C VAL A 129 2.34 1.84 10.91
N ASP A 130 1.35 2.26 10.14
CA ASP A 130 0.24 3.10 10.59
C ASP A 130 -1.02 2.24 10.74
N ARG A 131 -1.40 1.97 11.99
CA ARG A 131 -2.57 1.14 12.30
C ARG A 131 -3.83 2.00 12.28
N VAL A 132 -4.71 1.70 11.34
CA VAL A 132 -5.99 2.38 11.15
C VAL A 132 -7.11 1.44 11.55
N LYS A 133 -8.00 1.93 12.42
CA LYS A 133 -9.24 1.24 12.81
C LYS A 133 -10.38 1.55 11.85
#